data_AF-A0A7C4XNY6-F1
#
_entry.id   AF-A0A7C4XNY6-F1
#
_cell.length_a   1.000
_cell.length_b   1.000
_cell.length_c   1.000
_cell.angle_alpha   90.00
_cell.angle_beta   90.00
_cell.angle_gamma   90.00
#
_symmetry.space_group_name_H-M   'P 1'
#
loop_
_entity.id
_entity.type
_entity.pdbx_description
1 polymer ?
#
loop_
_entity_poly.entity_id
_entity_poly.type
_entity_poly.pdbx_seq_one_letter_code
_entity_poly.pdbx_strand_id
1 'polypeptide(L)' 'MAPDRVAAALNAVEAWRRDHASPVACPVCGRQALTVSDLSARPWAEWYRLACSACGLDHTLHIALRPPPADLD' A
#
# COMPACT_ATOMS: atom_id res chain seq x y z
N MET A 1 -22.93 -3.45 0.59
CA MET A 1 -21.84 -3.39 -0.40
C MET A 1 -20.55 -3.71 0.33
N ALA A 2 -19.76 -4.67 -0.16
CA ALA A 2 -18.42 -4.87 0.38
C ALA A 2 -17.59 -3.61 0.09
N PRO A 3 -16.74 -3.15 1.04
CA PRO A 3 -15.87 -2.01 0.78
C PRO A 3 -14.99 -2.30 -0.44
N ASP A 4 -14.73 -1.25 -1.23
CA ASP A 4 -13.77 -1.34 -2.33
C ASP A 4 -12.41 -1.71 -1.75
N ARG A 5 -11.98 -2.94 -2.03
CA ARG A 5 -10.75 -3.53 -1.50
C ARG A 5 -9.51 -2.79 -2.00
N VAL A 6 -9.57 -2.22 -3.20
CA VAL A 6 -8.45 -1.46 -3.78
C VAL A 6 -8.30 -0.13 -3.04
N ALA A 7 -9.40 0.61 -2.86
CA ALA A 7 -9.39 1.86 -2.10
C ALA A 7 -8.91 1.63 -0.65
N ALA A 8 -9.37 0.56 -0.01
CA ALA A 8 -8.93 0.21 1.34
C ALA A 8 -7.42 -0.12 1.42
N ALA A 9 -6.88 -0.83 0.43
CA ALA A 9 -5.45 -1.12 0.35
C ALA A 9 -4.60 0.14 0.11
N LEU A 10 -5.06 1.05 -0.76
CA LEU A 10 -4.41 2.35 -0.99
C LEU A 10 -4.37 3.18 0.31
N ASN A 11 -5.49 3.28 1.03
CA ASN A 11 -5.56 3.98 2.30
C ASN A 11 -4.62 3.38 3.36
N ALA A 12 -4.47 2.06 3.39
CA ALA A 12 -3.55 1.39 4.30
C ALA A 12 -2.08 1.74 3.98
N VAL A 13 -1.71 1.74 2.69
CA VAL A 13 -0.36 2.16 2.25
C VAL A 13 -0.12 3.64 2.55
N GLU A 14 -1.10 4.51 2.33
CA GLU A 14 -0.97 5.94 2.62
C GLU A 14 -0.85 6.24 4.13
N ALA A 15 -1.57 5.50 4.97
CA ALA A 15 -1.39 5.56 6.42
C ALA A 15 0.02 5.11 6.84
N TRP A 16 0.50 4.00 6.27
CA TRP A 16 1.85 3.51 6.52
C TRP A 16 2.92 4.51 6.08
N ARG A 17 2.79 5.14 4.90
CA ARG A 17 3.74 6.15 4.40
C ARG A 17 3.91 7.35 5.33
N ARG A 18 2.83 7.76 6.01
CA ARG A 18 2.87 8.88 6.94
C ARG A 18 3.66 8.55 8.21
N ASP A 19 3.63 7.30 8.64
CA ASP A 19 4.40 6.81 9.78
C ASP A 19 4.63 5.29 9.65
N HIS A 20 5.86 4.93 9.26
CA HIS A 20 6.25 3.55 9.01
C HIS A 20 6.25 2.69 10.28
N ALA A 21 6.26 3.30 11.47
CA ALA A 21 6.27 2.61 12.76
C ALA A 21 4.84 2.39 13.30
N SER A 22 3.85 3.12 12.79
CA SER A 22 2.47 3.01 13.27
C SER A 22 1.79 1.73 12.77
N PRO A 23 1.06 1.00 13.65
CA PRO A 23 0.30 -0.16 13.23
C PRO A 23 -0.87 0.24 12.30
N VAL A 24 -0.96 -0.40 11.14
CA VAL A 24 -2.07 -0.21 10.19
C VAL A 24 -3.05 -1.37 10.29
N ALA A 25 -4.35 -1.07 10.29
CA ALA A 25 -5.39 -2.11 10.28
C ALA A 25 -5.45 -2.80 8.91
N CYS A 26 -5.60 -4.13 8.90
CA CYS A 26 -5.74 -4.90 7.67
C CYS A 26 -7.00 -4.45 6.91
N PRO A 27 -6.92 -4.09 5.62
CA PRO A 27 -8.07 -3.63 4.83
C PRO A 27 -9.11 -4.74 4.57
N VAL A 28 -8.76 -6.00 4.82
CA VAL A 28 -9.65 -7.16 4.61
C VAL A 28 -10.36 -7.56 5.90
N CYS A 29 -9.62 -7.68 7.02
CA CYS A 29 -10.16 -8.22 8.27
C CYS A 29 -10.20 -7.21 9.44
N GLY A 30 -9.71 -5.99 9.25
CA GLY A 30 -9.73 -4.90 10.24
C GLY A 30 -8.77 -5.03 11.42
N ARG A 31 -8.04 -6.14 11.55
CA ARG A 31 -7.11 -6.37 12.68
C ARG A 31 -5.79 -5.61 12.48
N GLN A 32 -5.17 -5.17 13.57
CA GLN A 32 -3.82 -4.56 13.61
C GLN A 32 -2.72 -5.62 13.47
N ALA A 33 -2.78 -6.39 12.39
CA ALA A 33 -1.87 -7.49 12.10
C ALA A 33 -1.34 -7.41 10.66
N LEU A 34 -1.37 -6.20 10.08
CA LEU A 34 -0.89 -5.93 8.74
C LEU A 34 0.57 -5.49 8.79
N THR A 35 1.39 -6.13 7.98
CA THR A 35 2.74 -5.70 7.64
C THR A 35 2.72 -5.12 6.23
N VAL A 36 3.28 -3.92 6.08
CA VAL A 36 3.52 -3.28 4.78
C VAL A 36 5.03 -3.26 4.55
N SER A 37 5.46 -3.69 3.36
CA SER A 37 6.87 -3.64 2.95
C SER A 37 6.99 -2.93 1.61
N ASP A 38 7.86 -1.92 1.56
CA ASP A 38 8.22 -1.23 0.32
C ASP A 38 9.22 -2.08 -0.49
N LEU A 39 8.82 -2.42 -1.71
CA LEU A 39 9.59 -3.19 -2.70
C LEU A 39 9.87 -2.34 -3.96
N SER A 40 9.71 -1.03 -3.88
CA SER A 40 9.89 -0.11 -5.00
C SER A 40 11.35 -0.11 -5.44
N ALA A 41 11.59 -0.48 -6.70
CA ALA A 41 12.93 -0.57 -7.29
C ALA A 41 13.14 0.39 -8.47
N ARG A 42 12.12 1.16 -8.87
CA ARG A 42 12.13 2.00 -10.06
C ARG A 42 11.56 3.39 -9.77
N PRO A 43 12.03 4.45 -10.46
CA PRO A 43 11.63 5.83 -10.18
C PRO A 43 10.15 6.15 -10.51
N TRP A 44 9.47 5.35 -11.35
CA TRP A 44 8.12 5.65 -11.85
C TRP A 44 7.03 4.68 -11.36
N ALA A 45 7.37 3.77 -10.47
CA ALA A 45 6.42 2.78 -9.96
C ALA A 45 6.77 2.39 -8.55
N GLU A 46 5.77 2.42 -7.68
CA GLU A 46 5.90 1.94 -6.30
C GLU A 46 5.22 0.59 -6.13
N TRP A 47 5.84 -0.26 -5.32
CA TRP A 47 5.43 -1.65 -5.12
C TRP A 47 5.39 -1.91 -3.63
N TYR A 48 4.20 -2.22 -3.10
CA TYR A 48 4.03 -2.49 -1.66
C TYR A 48 3.50 -3.89 -1.45
N ARG A 49 4.21 -4.71 -0.68
CA ARG A 49 3.67 -5.99 -0.20
C ARG A 49 2.83 -5.75 1.04
N LEU A 50 1.59 -6.23 1.02
CA LEU A 50 0.63 -6.22 2.11
C LEU A 50 0.46 -7.66 2.61
N ALA A 51 0.98 -7.95 3.80
CA ALA A 51 0.90 -9.26 4.44
C ALA A 51 0.13 -9.17 5.76
N CYS A 52 -0.91 -9.99 5.97
CA CYS A 52 -1.64 -10.03 7.24
C CYS A 52 -1.58 -11.41 7.88
N SER A 53 -0.97 -11.49 9.07
CA SER A 53 -0.85 -12.75 9.83
C SER A 53 -2.18 -13.27 10.37
N ALA A 54 -3.22 -12.42 10.43
CA ALA A 54 -4.52 -12.81 10.99
C ALA A 54 -5.52 -13.38 9.97
N CYS A 55 -5.48 -12.92 8.71
CA CYS A 55 -6.40 -13.39 7.67
C CYS A 55 -5.71 -14.03 6.46
N GLY A 56 -4.37 -14.07 6.43
CA GLY A 56 -3.61 -14.67 5.34
C GLY A 56 -3.53 -13.81 4.07
N LEU A 57 -3.89 -12.52 4.14
CA LEU A 57 -3.62 -11.59 3.04
C LEU A 57 -2.13 -11.63 2.72
N ASP A 58 -1.78 -11.85 1.45
CA ASP A 58 -0.41 -11.70 0.94
C ASP A 58 -0.49 -11.25 -0.53
N HIS A 59 -0.54 -9.94 -0.73
CA HIS A 59 -0.71 -9.34 -2.04
C HIS A 59 0.27 -8.19 -2.24
N THR A 60 0.59 -7.92 -3.51
CA THR A 60 1.39 -6.76 -3.89
C THR A 60 0.49 -5.71 -4.51
N LEU A 61 0.57 -4.48 -3.99
CA LEU A 61 -0.08 -3.31 -4.55
C LEU A 61 0.93 -2.57 -5.43
N HIS A 62 0.58 -2.40 -6.70
CA HIS A 62 1.35 -1.63 -7.67
C HIS A 62 0.70 -0.26 -7.84
N ILE A 63 1.46 0.80 -7.56
CA ILE A 63 1.02 2.19 -7.67
C ILE A 63 1.88 2.86 -8.74
N ALA A 64 1.28 3.20 -9.87
CA ALA A 64 1.96 3.96 -10.92
C ALA A 64 2.20 5.39 -10.43
N LEU A 65 3.45 5.84 -10.45
CA LEU A 65 3.77 7.25 -10.21
C LEU A 65 3.62 8.02 -11.51
N ARG A 66 3.11 9.25 -11.42
CA ARG A 66 3.14 10.15 -12.57
C ARG A 66 4.62 10.44 -12.88
N PRO A 67 5.07 10.34 -14.14
CA PRO A 67 6.37 10.88 -14.50
C PRO A 67 6.38 12.39 -14.18
N PRO A 68 7.53 12.98 -13.81
CA PRO A 68 7.65 14.41 -13.61
C PRO A 68 7.15 15.09 -14.89
N PRO A 69 6.59 16.31 -14.78
CA PRO A 69 6.30 17.10 -15.96
C PRO A 69 7.57 17.12 -16.81
N ALA A 70 7.44 16.80 -18.10
CA ALA A 70 8.54 16.95 -19.02
C ALA A 70 8.98 18.42 -18.93
N ASP A 71 10.25 18.65 -18.62
CA ASP A 71 10.84 19.98 -18.75
C ASP A 71 10.65 20.38 -20.21
N LEU A 72 9.74 21.32 -20.46
CA LEU A 72 9.54 21.94 -21.76
C LEU A 72 10.55 23.08 -21.82
N ASP A 73 11.79 22.75 -22.15
CA ASP A 73 12.81 23.71 -22.60
C ASP A 73 12.69 23.90 -24.12
#